data_AF-S1R0C4-F1
#
_entry.id   AF-S1R0C4-F1
#
_cell.length_a   1.000
_cell.length_b   1.000
_cell.length_c   1.000
_cell.angle_alpha   90.00
_cell.angle_beta   90.00
_cell.angle_gamma   90.00
#
_symmetry.space_group_name_H-M   'P 1'
#
loop_
_entity.id
_entity.type
_entity.pdbx_description
1 polymer ?
#
loop_
_entity_poly.entity_id
_entity_poly.type
_entity_poly.pdbx_seq_one_letter_code
_entity_poly.pdbx_strand_id
1 'polypeptide(L)'
;MSKGKKFEVEKLKWIFLLFISLLIFLVALYTRIYILNLVVILLAFYIYKNGDAVMFKEYNERQRKKIEEGRVIREATKEIIQTRKFLNKK
;
A
#
# COMPACT_ATOMS: atom_id res chain seq x y z
N MET A 1 -29.35 -4.05 -4.26
CA MET A 1 -28.13 -4.90 -4.31
C MET A 1 -27.04 -4.25 -3.47
N SER A 2 -26.69 -4.85 -2.32
CA SER A 2 -25.89 -4.24 -1.24
C SER A 2 -24.46 -3.86 -1.67
N LYS A 3 -24.02 -2.63 -1.34
CA LYS A 3 -22.70 -2.05 -1.69
C LYS A 3 -21.51 -2.95 -1.33
N GLY A 4 -21.64 -3.78 -0.29
CA GLY A 4 -20.56 -4.69 0.15
C GLY A 4 -20.20 -5.77 -0.86
N LYS A 5 -21.17 -6.33 -1.61
CA LYS A 5 -20.88 -7.38 -2.60
C LYS A 5 -20.07 -6.88 -3.80
N LYS A 6 -20.24 -5.61 -4.19
CA LYS A 6 -19.50 -5.04 -5.33
C LYS A 6 -18.02 -4.85 -5.00
N PHE A 7 -17.71 -4.41 -3.78
CA PHE A 7 -16.35 -4.18 -3.32
C PHE A 7 -15.52 -5.47 -3.26
N GLU A 8 -16.09 -6.55 -2.72
CA GLU A 8 -15.42 -7.85 -2.66
C GLU A 8 -15.11 -8.41 -4.05
N VAL A 9 -16.06 -8.30 -4.99
CA VAL A 9 -15.85 -8.73 -6.38
C VAL A 9 -14.74 -7.93 -7.06
N GLU A 10 -14.69 -6.62 -6.79
CA GLU A 10 -13.67 -5.74 -7.36
C GLU A 10 -12.28 -6.05 -6.79
N LYS A 11 -12.17 -6.28 -5.47
CA LYS A 11 -10.96 -6.78 -4.82
C LYS A 11 -10.50 -8.11 -5.42
N LEU A 12 -11.43 -9.05 -5.61
CA LEU A 12 -11.13 -10.35 -6.22
C LEU A 12 -10.60 -10.23 -7.65
N LYS A 13 -11.13 -9.30 -8.45
CA LYS A 13 -10.62 -9.04 -9.81
C LYS A 13 -9.16 -8.61 -9.78
N TRP A 14 -8.79 -7.70 -8.88
CA TRP A 14 -7.41 -7.23 -8.77
C TRP A 14 -6.46 -8.32 -8.27
N ILE A 15 -6.88 -9.12 -7.28
CA ILE A 15 -6.11 -10.28 -6.80
C ILE A 15 -5.91 -11.30 -7.92
N PHE A 16 -6.96 -11.58 -8.69
CA PHE A 16 -6.89 -12.50 -9.83
C PHE A 16 -5.96 -11.96 -10.93
N LEU A 17 -5.98 -10.65 -11.20
CA LEU A 17 -5.08 -10.02 -12.16
C LEU A 17 -3.62 -10.07 -11.71
N LEU A 18 -3.35 -9.91 -10.40
CA LEU A 18 -2.04 -10.13 -9.78
C LEU A 18 -1.58 -11.58 -9.96
N PHE A 19 -2.48 -12.54 -9.74
CA PHE A 19 -2.20 -13.95 -9.91
C PHE A 19 -1.85 -14.28 -11.37
N ILE A 20 -2.59 -13.75 -12.35
CA ILE A 20 -2.26 -13.88 -13.77
C ILE A 20 -0.89 -13.27 -14.07
N SER A 21 -0.61 -12.07 -13.54
CA SER A 21 0.69 -11.41 -13.73
C SER A 21 1.85 -12.28 -13.22
N LEU A 22 1.65 -12.98 -12.09
CA LEU A 22 2.63 -13.91 -11.54
C LEU A 22 2.84 -15.13 -12.47
N LEU A 23 1.76 -15.69 -13.03
CA LEU A 23 1.88 -16.80 -13.98
C LEU A 23 2.64 -16.39 -15.25
N ILE A 24 2.34 -15.22 -15.81
CA ILE A 24 3.05 -14.69 -16.99
C ILE A 24 4.53 -14.51 -16.68
N PHE A 25 4.86 -13.98 -15.49
CA PHE A 25 6.24 -13.85 -15.04
C PHE A 25 6.97 -15.21 -15.00
N LEU A 26 6.35 -16.24 -14.41
CA LEU A 26 6.94 -17.57 -14.33
C LEU A 26 7.15 -18.18 -15.72
N VAL A 27 6.19 -18.01 -16.64
CA VAL A 27 6.32 -18.49 -18.03
C VAL A 27 7.43 -17.73 -18.76
N ALA A 28 7.54 -16.42 -18.59
CA ALA A 28 8.59 -15.60 -19.18
C ALA A 28 9.98 -16.02 -18.67
N LEU A 29 10.08 -16.34 -17.38
CA LEU A 29 11.30 -16.81 -16.74
C LEU A 29 11.71 -18.19 -17.25
N TYR A 30 10.75 -19.12 -17.37
CA TYR A 30 10.99 -20.46 -17.91
C TYR A 30 11.42 -20.45 -19.39
N THR A 31 10.76 -19.63 -20.21
CA THR A 31 11.03 -19.52 -21.66
C THR A 31 12.26 -18.68 -21.99
N ARG A 32 12.89 -18.02 -21.00
CA ARG A 32 13.99 -17.05 -21.16
C ARG A 32 13.66 -15.88 -22.08
N ILE A 33 12.38 -15.59 -22.32
CA ILE A 33 11.96 -14.44 -23.11
C ILE A 33 11.91 -13.22 -22.18
N TYR A 34 13.08 -12.63 -21.93
CA TYR A 34 13.20 -11.52 -20.97
C TYR A 34 12.41 -10.27 -21.36
N ILE A 35 12.09 -10.10 -22.64
CA ILE A 35 11.22 -9.00 -23.13
C ILE A 35 9.82 -9.09 -22.53
N LEU A 36 9.29 -10.29 -22.29
CA LEU A 36 8.00 -10.48 -21.63
C LEU A 36 8.01 -10.00 -20.18
N ASN A 37 9.17 -10.00 -19.50
CA ASN A 37 9.28 -9.45 -18.15
C ASN A 37 9.05 -7.93 -18.13
N LEU A 38 9.40 -7.18 -19.19
CA LEU A 38 9.08 -5.75 -19.25
C LEU A 38 7.57 -5.52 -19.27
N VAL A 39 6.83 -6.35 -20.00
CA VAL A 39 5.36 -6.30 -20.03
C VAL A 39 4.77 -6.61 -18.64
N VAL A 40 5.31 -7.63 -17.97
CA VAL A 40 4.92 -7.97 -16.58
C VAL A 40 5.20 -6.81 -15.62
N ILE A 41 6.35 -6.13 -15.74
CA ILE A 41 6.70 -4.98 -14.90
C ILE A 41 5.70 -3.84 -15.12
N LEU A 42 5.38 -3.52 -16.37
CA LEU A 42 4.38 -2.49 -16.68
C LEU A 42 2.98 -2.86 -16.14
N LEU A 43 2.60 -4.13 -16.28
CA LEU A 43 1.34 -4.64 -15.75
C LEU A 43 1.29 -4.56 -14.22
N ALA A 44 2.37 -4.96 -13.55
CA ALA A 44 2.51 -4.86 -12.10
C ALA A 44 2.44 -3.40 -11.63
N PHE A 45 3.07 -2.46 -12.36
CA PHE A 45 2.99 -1.04 -12.04
C PHE A 45 1.56 -0.50 -12.19
N TYR A 46 0.84 -0.93 -13.23
CA TYR A 46 -0.57 -0.60 -13.42
C TYR A 46 -1.46 -1.15 -12.29
N ILE A 47 -1.24 -2.40 -11.89
CA ILE A 47 -1.97 -3.02 -10.78
C ILE A 47 -1.64 -2.33 -9.46
N TYR A 48 -0.39 -1.97 -9.22
CA TYR A 48 0.02 -1.24 -8.02
C TYR A 48 -0.68 0.12 -7.94
N LYS A 49 -0.71 0.88 -9.04
CA LYS A 49 -1.33 2.21 -9.06
C LYS A 49 -2.84 2.19 -8.81
N ASN A 50 -3.55 1.21 -9.37
CA ASN A 50 -5.02 1.20 -9.40
C ASN A 50 -5.65 0.19 -8.45
N GLY A 51 -4.97 -0.93 -8.19
CA GLY A 51 -5.46 -2.04 -7.39
C GLY A 51 -5.02 -2.00 -5.92
N ASP A 52 -3.92 -1.31 -5.58
CA ASP A 52 -3.39 -1.30 -4.21
C ASP A 52 -4.40 -0.71 -3.21
N ALA A 53 -5.00 0.43 -3.56
CA ALA A 53 -6.03 1.08 -2.73
C ALA A 53 -7.27 0.22 -2.53
N VAL A 54 -7.59 -0.68 -3.47
CA VAL A 54 -8.76 -1.57 -3.41
C VAL A 54 -8.43 -2.85 -2.64
N MET A 55 -7.28 -3.47 -2.91
CA MET A 55 -6.87 -4.73 -2.28
C MET A 55 -6.44 -4.56 -0.84
N PHE A 56 -5.70 -3.49 -0.53
CA PHE A 56 -5.07 -3.26 0.77
C PHE A 56 -5.77 -2.17 1.58
N LYS A 57 -7.00 -1.78 1.26
CA LYS A 57 -7.75 -0.73 1.96
C LYS A 57 -7.69 -0.88 3.49
N GLU A 58 -8.04 -2.05 4.02
CA GLU A 58 -8.01 -2.31 5.47
C GLU A 58 -6.60 -2.29 6.08
N TYR A 59 -5.59 -2.69 5.30
CA TYR A 59 -4.20 -2.66 5.75
C TYR A 59 -3.69 -1.21 5.80
N ASN A 60 -3.98 -0.43 4.75
CA ASN A 60 -3.62 0.98 4.63
C ASN A 60 -4.33 1.84 5.70
N GLU A 61 -5.58 1.55 6.02
CA GLU A 61 -6.28 2.20 7.14
C GLU A 61 -5.61 1.92 8.49
N ARG A 62 -5.17 0.68 8.73
CA ARG A 62 -4.41 0.33 9.95
C ARG A 62 -3.06 1.04 10.02
N GLN A 63 -2.35 1.14 8.90
CA GLN A 63 -1.07 1.86 8.84
C GLN A 63 -1.25 3.36 9.07
N ARG A 64 -2.27 3.98 8.48
CA ARG A 64 -2.58 5.40 8.69
C ARG A 64 -2.83 5.72 10.16
N LYS A 65 -3.59 4.88 10.88
CA LYS A 65 -3.82 5.05 12.32
C LYS A 65 -2.53 5.03 13.13
N LYS A 66 -1.61 4.10 12.85
CA LYS A 66 -0.29 4.04 13.51
C LYS A 66 0.56 5.29 13.26
N ILE A 67 0.52 5.82 12.04
CA ILE A 67 1.24 7.04 11.68
C ILE A 67 0.65 8.24 12.41
N GLU A 68 -0.68 8.33 12.50
CA GLU A 68 -1.39 9.38 13.24
C GLU A 68 -1.01 9.36 14.73
N GLU A 69 -1.07 8.18 15.37
CA GLU A 69 -0.68 8.00 16.77
C GLU A 69 0.77 8.41 17.03
N GLY A 70 1.70 7.99 16.16
CA GLY A 70 3.10 8.39 16.24
C GLY A 70 3.31 9.89 16.04
N ARG A 71 2.49 10.54 15.21
CA ARG A 71 2.54 11.99 15.00
C ARG A 71 2.11 12.75 16.25
N VAL A 72 1.01 12.35 16.88
CA VAL A 72 0.50 12.96 18.12
C VAL A 72 1.54 12.86 19.23
N ILE A 73 2.15 11.69 19.43
CA ILE A 73 3.21 11.50 20.43
C ILE A 73 4.41 12.42 20.14
N ARG A 74 4.82 12.51 18.87
CA ARG A 74 5.96 13.35 18.47
C ARG A 74 5.69 14.84 18.68
N GLU A 75 4.48 15.29 18.40
CA GLU A 75 4.06 16.68 18.62
C GLU A 75 4.02 17.00 20.12
N ALA A 76 3.42 16.15 20.95
CA ALA A 76 3.43 16.29 22.42
C ALA A 76 4.85 16.31 23.00
N THR A 77 5.73 15.43 22.50
CA THR A 77 7.14 15.38 22.94
C THR A 77 7.88 16.67 22.57
N LYS A 78 7.65 17.22 21.38
CA LYS A 78 8.24 18.49 20.96
C LYS A 78 7.78 19.65 21.86
N GLU A 79 6.51 19.70 22.20
CA GLU A 79 5.94 20.74 23.06
C GLU A 79 6.52 20.70 24.48
N ILE A 80 6.68 19.49 25.05
CA ILE A 80 7.32 19.28 26.35
C ILE A 80 8.79 19.72 26.32
N ILE A 81 9.55 19.33 25.28
CA ILE A 81 10.95 19.72 25.13
C ILE A 81 11.10 21.23 25.00
N GLN A 82 10.23 21.88 24.20
CA GLN A 82 10.25 23.33 24.05
C GLN A 82 9.92 24.02 25.37
N THR A 83 8.86 23.63 26.04
CA THR A 83 8.46 24.18 27.36
C THR A 83 9.58 24.03 28.38
N ARG A 84 10.21 22.86 28.47
CA ARG A 84 11.36 22.65 29.37
C ARG A 84 12.53 23.57 29.03
N LYS A 85 12.82 23.78 27.75
CA LYS A 85 13.89 24.68 27.29
C LYS A 85 13.60 26.15 27.63
N PHE A 86 12.34 26.57 27.58
CA PHE A 86 11.92 27.90 28.02
C PHE A 86 12.03 28.08 29.55
N LEU A 87 11.64 27.07 30.33
CA LEU A 87 11.71 27.10 31.79
C LEU A 87 13.16 27.14 32.31
N ASN A 88 14.09 26.44 31.67
CA ASN A 88 15.50 26.40 32.05
C ASN A 88 16.30 27.65 31.64
N LYS A 89 15.70 28.58 30.88
CA LYS A 89 16.32 29.82 30.42
C LYS A 89 15.95 31.04 31.29
N LYS A 90 15.03 30.87 32.24
CA LYS A 90 14.60 31.89 33.19
C LYS A 90 15.25 31.63 34.54
#